data_AF-A0A2V7VXD9-F1
#
_entry.id   AF-A0A2V7VXD9-F1
#
_cell.length_a   1.000
_cell.length_b   1.000
_cell.length_c   1.000
_cell.angle_alpha   90.00
_cell.angle_beta   90.00
_cell.angle_gamma   90.00
#
_symmetry.space_group_name_H-M   'P 1'
#
loop_
_entity.id
_entity.type
_entity.pdbx_description
1 polymer ?
#
loop_
_entity_poly.entity_id
_entity_poly.type
_entity_poly.pdbx_seq_one_letter_code
_entity_poly.pdbx_strand_id
1 'polypeptide(L)'
;MRKRAKAILLAALASIVSCSGYFMATYDPAVDGGATELQQKIDRFLTDLQQRAGTPAAAFDQHAAFYDDVRGDIQELRDLASRQRGNELTLQSLDLIENNVDKLEALHADGISVQEIDVVRTLFDTQFRMLVQLENAKKRKES
;
A
#
# COMPACT_ATOMS: atom_id res chain seq x y z
N MET A 1 55.38 -20.64 2.77
CA MET A 1 54.12 -20.72 3.54
C MET A 1 53.49 -19.36 3.83
N ARG A 2 54.22 -18.37 4.37
CA ARG A 2 53.67 -17.03 4.73
C ARG A 2 52.97 -16.25 3.60
N LYS A 3 53.44 -16.37 2.35
CA LYS A 3 52.81 -15.70 1.18
C LYS A 3 51.46 -16.33 0.80
N ARG A 4 51.30 -17.65 0.98
CA ARG A 4 50.02 -18.36 0.72
C ARG A 4 48.97 -18.04 1.78
N ALA A 5 49.39 -17.93 3.05
CA ALA A 5 48.51 -17.51 4.14
C ALA A 5 47.98 -16.07 3.95
N LYS A 6 48.81 -15.13 3.48
CA LYS A 6 48.37 -13.76 3.13
C LYS A 6 47.40 -13.73 1.95
N ALA A 7 47.62 -14.55 0.92
CA ALA A 7 46.72 -14.64 -0.23
C ALA A 7 45.35 -15.24 0.15
N ILE A 8 45.33 -16.25 1.03
CA ILE A 8 44.10 -16.84 1.55
C ILE A 8 43.35 -15.84 2.45
N LEU A 9 44.08 -15.07 3.28
CA LEU A 9 43.49 -14.04 4.13
C LEU A 9 42.88 -12.88 3.31
N LEU A 10 43.54 -12.45 2.23
CA LEU A 10 42.99 -11.44 1.31
C LEU A 10 41.78 -11.96 0.53
N ALA A 11 41.78 -13.22 0.10
CA ALA A 11 40.64 -13.83 -0.59
C ALA A 11 39.43 -13.99 0.35
N ALA A 12 39.65 -14.33 1.62
CA ALA A 12 38.59 -14.46 2.63
C ALA A 12 37.96 -13.10 3.02
N LEU A 13 38.72 -12.00 2.94
CA LEU A 13 38.21 -10.64 3.17
C LEU A 13 37.37 -10.11 2.00
N ALA A 14 37.59 -10.58 0.77
CA ALA A 14 36.82 -10.17 -0.39
C ALA A 14 35.41 -10.80 -0.47
N SER A 15 35.19 -11.93 0.22
CA SER A 15 33.91 -12.66 0.20
C SER A 15 32.82 -12.10 1.12
N ILE A 16 33.09 -11.02 1.89
CA ILE A 16 32.13 -10.46 2.88
C ILE A 16 31.32 -9.29 2.29
N VAL A 17 31.59 -8.87 1.05
CA VAL A 17 30.77 -7.86 0.35
C VAL A 17 29.63 -8.54 -0.42
N SER A 18 28.93 -9.50 0.18
CA SER A 18 27.53 -9.73 -0.21
C SER A 18 26.72 -8.66 0.51
N CYS A 19 26.72 -7.45 -0.06
CA CYS A 19 25.74 -6.44 0.29
C CYS A 19 24.38 -7.11 0.05
N SER A 20 23.72 -7.58 1.11
CA SER A 20 22.31 -7.92 1.08
C SER A 20 21.57 -6.60 0.96
N GLY A 21 21.72 -5.95 -0.20
CA GLY A 21 20.99 -4.74 -0.52
C GLY A 21 19.53 -5.09 -0.32
N TYR A 22 18.82 -4.25 0.44
CA TYR A 22 17.37 -4.22 0.42
C TYR A 22 16.93 -4.29 -1.04
N PHE A 23 16.58 -5.49 -1.49
CA PHE A 23 16.28 -5.73 -2.89
C PHE A 23 14.86 -5.26 -3.06
N MET A 24 14.69 -3.96 -3.29
CA MET A 24 13.41 -3.42 -3.70
C MET A 24 12.94 -4.23 -4.91
N ALA A 25 11.72 -4.76 -4.83
CA ALA A 25 11.14 -5.62 -5.84
C ALA A 25 11.20 -4.97 -7.24
N THR A 26 11.15 -5.82 -8.27
CA THR A 26 10.89 -5.37 -9.64
C THR A 26 9.49 -4.78 -9.72
N TYR A 27 9.28 -3.88 -10.67
CA TYR A 27 7.98 -3.31 -10.97
C TYR A 27 7.02 -4.41 -11.42
N ASP A 28 5.84 -4.41 -10.84
CA ASP A 28 4.73 -5.26 -11.25
C ASP A 28 3.57 -4.36 -11.68
N PRO A 29 3.22 -4.31 -12.99
CA PRO A 29 2.13 -3.48 -13.48
C PRO A 29 0.77 -3.88 -12.90
N ALA A 30 0.58 -5.12 -12.44
CA ALA A 30 -0.65 -5.54 -11.79
C ALA A 30 -0.82 -4.90 -10.40
N VAL A 31 0.27 -4.78 -9.64
CA VAL A 31 0.27 -4.11 -8.34
C VAL A 31 0.03 -2.61 -8.49
N ASP A 32 0.71 -1.96 -9.45
CA ASP A 32 0.55 -0.53 -9.74
C ASP A 32 -0.87 -0.20 -10.26
N GLY A 33 -1.38 -1.01 -11.18
CA GLY A 33 -2.74 -0.91 -11.70
C GLY A 33 -3.79 -1.09 -10.61
N GLY A 34 -3.71 -2.18 -9.84
CA GLY A 34 -4.67 -2.43 -8.78
C GLY A 34 -4.61 -1.39 -7.65
N ALA A 35 -3.43 -0.88 -7.29
CA ALA A 35 -3.31 0.23 -6.33
C ALA A 35 -4.02 1.50 -6.83
N THR A 36 -3.91 1.79 -8.13
CA THR A 36 -4.61 2.92 -8.76
C THR A 36 -6.12 2.72 -8.77
N GLU A 37 -6.59 1.50 -9.08
CA GLU A 37 -8.02 1.16 -9.07
C GLU A 37 -8.61 1.26 -7.66
N LEU A 38 -7.91 0.74 -6.65
CA LEU A 38 -8.29 0.83 -5.25
C LEU A 38 -8.40 2.29 -4.78
N GLN A 39 -7.42 3.14 -5.13
CA GLN A 39 -7.47 4.57 -4.84
C GLN A 39 -8.74 5.20 -5.41
N GLN A 40 -9.01 4.98 -6.70
CA GLN A 40 -10.19 5.54 -7.37
C GLN A 40 -11.50 5.04 -6.75
N LYS A 41 -11.54 3.77 -6.31
CA LYS A 41 -12.72 3.18 -5.65
C LYS A 41 -13.03 3.92 -4.35
N ILE A 42 -12.02 4.11 -3.50
CA ILE A 42 -12.15 4.85 -2.23
C ILE A 42 -12.49 6.32 -2.48
N ASP A 43 -11.84 6.97 -3.44
CA ASP A 43 -12.10 8.38 -3.76
C ASP A 43 -13.55 8.63 -4.21
N ARG A 44 -14.09 7.73 -5.03
CA ARG A 44 -15.50 7.77 -5.46
C ARG A 44 -16.44 7.57 -4.28
N PHE A 45 -16.15 6.60 -3.42
CA PHE A 45 -16.95 6.34 -2.23
C PHE A 45 -16.99 7.55 -1.28
N LEU A 46 -15.83 8.11 -0.94
CA LEU A 46 -15.75 9.30 -0.08
C LEU A 46 -16.49 10.50 -0.70
N THR A 47 -16.48 10.62 -2.03
CA THR A 47 -17.20 11.68 -2.74
C THR A 47 -18.71 11.50 -2.66
N ASP A 48 -19.21 10.27 -2.88
CA ASP A 48 -20.63 9.97 -2.75
C ASP A 48 -21.11 10.15 -1.31
N LEU A 49 -20.34 9.66 -0.34
CA LEU A 49 -20.64 9.80 1.08
C LEU A 49 -20.71 11.26 1.51
N GLN A 50 -19.78 12.10 1.03
CA GLN A 50 -19.76 13.53 1.30
C GLN A 50 -20.96 14.25 0.69
N GLN A 51 -21.37 13.90 -0.53
CA GLN A 51 -22.52 14.51 -1.21
C GLN A 51 -23.85 14.18 -0.53
N ARG A 52 -23.93 13.01 0.13
CA ARG A 52 -25.15 12.51 0.77
C ARG A 52 -25.14 12.64 2.29
N ALA A 53 -24.08 13.20 2.86
CA ALA A 53 -23.91 13.32 4.30
C ALA A 53 -25.14 13.98 4.96
N GLY A 54 -25.59 13.41 6.08
CA GLY A 54 -26.78 13.86 6.79
C GLY A 54 -28.12 13.42 6.17
N THR A 55 -28.10 12.59 5.12
CA THR A 55 -29.32 11.98 4.54
C THR A 55 -29.37 10.47 4.82
N PRO A 56 -30.56 9.85 4.76
CA PRO A 56 -30.67 8.38 4.88
C PRO A 56 -29.88 7.59 3.83
N ALA A 57 -29.53 8.22 2.70
CA ALA A 57 -28.73 7.58 1.66
C ALA A 57 -27.23 7.47 2.02
N ALA A 58 -26.78 8.19 3.04
CA ALA A 58 -25.45 8.04 3.64
C ALA A 58 -25.49 7.20 4.93
N ALA A 59 -26.55 6.40 5.14
CA ALA A 59 -26.59 5.48 6.27
C ALA A 59 -25.64 4.31 6.03
N PHE A 60 -24.91 3.92 7.09
CA PHE A 60 -23.93 2.83 7.05
C PHE A 60 -24.45 1.55 6.37
N ASP A 61 -25.67 1.11 6.71
CA ASP A 61 -26.28 -0.11 6.18
C ASP A 61 -26.39 -0.13 4.64
N GLN A 62 -26.44 1.03 3.99
CA GLN A 62 -26.48 1.14 2.52
C GLN A 62 -25.11 0.89 1.88
N HIS A 63 -24.04 0.92 2.68
CA HIS A 63 -22.65 0.94 2.24
C HIS A 63 -21.79 -0.16 2.87
N ALA A 64 -22.35 -1.02 3.74
CA ALA A 64 -21.58 -2.10 4.39
C ALA A 64 -20.81 -2.98 3.38
N ALA A 65 -21.45 -3.33 2.26
CA ALA A 65 -20.83 -4.14 1.20
C ALA A 65 -19.58 -3.49 0.57
N PHE A 66 -19.51 -2.15 0.54
CA PHE A 66 -18.33 -1.46 0.02
C PHE A 66 -17.07 -1.79 0.84
N TYR A 67 -17.18 -1.88 2.16
CA TYR A 67 -16.04 -2.16 3.03
C TYR A 67 -15.53 -3.58 2.84
N ASP A 68 -16.42 -4.55 2.72
CA ASP A 68 -16.06 -5.94 2.41
C ASP A 68 -15.39 -6.06 1.05
N ASP A 69 -15.94 -5.39 0.03
CA ASP A 69 -15.36 -5.37 -1.32
C ASP A 69 -13.96 -4.75 -1.32
N VAL A 70 -13.76 -3.64 -0.60
CA VAL A 70 -12.45 -2.96 -0.49
C VAL A 70 -11.42 -3.84 0.23
N ARG A 71 -11.80 -4.54 1.30
CA ARG A 71 -10.92 -5.51 1.96
C ARG A 71 -10.54 -6.66 1.03
N GLY A 72 -11.47 -7.13 0.20
CA GLY A 72 -11.21 -8.10 -0.85
C GLY A 72 -10.14 -7.62 -1.83
N ASP A 73 -10.29 -6.41 -2.37
CA ASP A 73 -9.33 -5.81 -3.29
C ASP A 73 -7.94 -5.64 -2.64
N ILE A 74 -7.88 -5.22 -1.37
CA ILE A 74 -6.62 -5.09 -0.62
C ILE A 74 -5.96 -6.46 -0.47
N GLN A 75 -6.71 -7.50 -0.11
CA GLN A 75 -6.16 -8.84 0.05
C GLN A 75 -5.62 -9.39 -1.28
N GLU A 76 -6.31 -9.16 -2.40
CA GLU A 76 -5.81 -9.53 -3.72
C GLU A 76 -4.48 -8.82 -4.04
N LEU A 77 -4.40 -7.51 -3.78
CA LEU A 77 -3.16 -6.74 -3.96
C LEU A 77 -2.02 -7.23 -3.07
N ARG A 78 -2.30 -7.62 -1.83
CA ARG A 78 -1.32 -8.23 -0.93
C ARG A 78 -0.82 -9.56 -1.49
N ASP A 79 -1.73 -10.39 -1.98
CA ASP A 79 -1.39 -11.69 -2.58
C ASP A 79 -0.50 -11.51 -3.81
N LEU A 80 -0.78 -10.51 -4.65
CA LEU A 80 0.09 -10.15 -5.78
C LEU A 80 1.46 -9.68 -5.31
N ALA A 81 1.51 -8.68 -4.44
CA ALA A 81 2.75 -8.09 -3.94
C ALA A 81 3.63 -9.12 -3.20
N SER A 82 3.03 -10.06 -2.46
CA SER A 82 3.75 -11.07 -1.68
C SER A 82 4.48 -12.13 -2.52
N ARG A 83 4.12 -12.28 -3.81
CA ARG A 83 4.79 -13.21 -4.74
C ARG A 83 6.25 -12.85 -4.99
N GLN A 84 6.63 -11.62 -4.70
CA GLN A 84 7.98 -11.12 -4.89
C GLN A 84 8.58 -10.59 -3.58
N ARG A 85 9.77 -11.12 -3.23
CA ARG A 85 10.59 -10.58 -2.14
C ARG A 85 11.01 -9.14 -2.47
N GLY A 86 11.02 -8.25 -1.49
CA GLY A 86 11.34 -6.83 -1.74
C GLY A 86 10.14 -5.89 -1.79
N ASN A 87 8.94 -6.41 -1.56
CA ASN A 87 7.69 -5.67 -1.51
C ASN A 87 7.25 -5.32 -0.08
N GLU A 88 8.15 -5.36 0.90
CA GLU A 88 7.80 -5.15 2.31
C GLU A 88 7.17 -3.76 2.54
N LEU A 89 7.66 -2.72 1.85
CA LEU A 89 7.09 -1.37 1.93
C LEU A 89 5.73 -1.26 1.22
N THR A 90 5.51 -2.03 0.15
CA THR A 90 4.21 -2.11 -0.53
C THR A 90 3.19 -2.80 0.37
N LEU A 91 3.56 -3.93 0.98
CA LEU A 91 2.72 -4.66 1.94
C LEU A 91 2.37 -3.80 3.15
N GLN A 92 3.34 -3.08 3.73
CA GLN A 92 3.10 -2.14 4.83
C GLN A 92 2.17 -0.99 4.43
N SER A 93 2.31 -0.46 3.21
CA SER A 93 1.39 0.56 2.70
C SER A 93 -0.04 0.01 2.60
N LEU A 94 -0.21 -1.22 2.13
CA LEU A 94 -1.50 -1.89 2.06
C LEU A 94 -2.09 -2.15 3.46
N ASP A 95 -1.27 -2.59 4.44
CA ASP A 95 -1.70 -2.71 5.85
C ASP A 95 -2.23 -1.36 6.38
N LEU A 96 -1.53 -0.27 6.09
CA LEU A 96 -1.92 1.07 6.57
C LEU A 96 -3.21 1.59 5.92
N ILE A 97 -3.44 1.24 4.65
CA ILE A 97 -4.67 1.55 3.93
C ILE A 97 -5.83 0.75 4.53
N GLU A 98 -5.66 -0.57 4.73
CA GLU A 98 -6.67 -1.44 5.36
C GLU A 98 -7.08 -0.93 6.75
N ASN A 99 -6.10 -0.62 7.60
CA ASN A 99 -6.37 -0.05 8.92
C ASN A 99 -7.14 1.28 8.86
N ASN A 100 -7.00 2.06 7.79
CA ASN A 100 -7.77 3.29 7.61
C ASN A 100 -9.16 3.03 7.03
N VAL A 101 -9.34 1.96 6.25
CA VAL A 101 -10.67 1.48 5.83
C VAL A 101 -11.47 1.07 7.06
N ASP A 102 -10.87 0.31 7.99
CA ASP A 102 -11.53 -0.08 9.24
C ASP A 102 -11.94 1.13 10.10
N LYS A 103 -11.09 2.15 10.17
CA LYS A 103 -11.42 3.40 10.88
C LYS A 103 -12.53 4.18 10.20
N LEU A 104 -12.51 4.27 8.87
CA LEU A 104 -13.58 4.91 8.10
C LEU A 104 -14.90 4.17 8.30
N GLU A 105 -14.89 2.83 8.31
CA GLU A 105 -16.07 2.01 8.58
C GLU A 105 -16.65 2.33 9.96
N ALA A 106 -15.81 2.33 11.00
CA ALA A 106 -16.24 2.65 12.36
C ALA A 106 -16.83 4.07 12.46
N LEU A 107 -16.15 5.07 11.88
CA LEU A 107 -16.64 6.45 11.84
C LEU A 107 -17.99 6.55 11.12
N HIS A 108 -18.15 5.83 10.01
CA HIS A 108 -19.39 5.84 9.25
C HIS A 108 -20.53 5.17 10.02
N ALA A 109 -20.27 4.06 10.71
CA ALA A 109 -21.23 3.38 11.58
C ALA A 109 -21.72 4.29 12.72
N ASP A 110 -20.84 5.15 13.26
CA ASP A 110 -21.16 6.10 14.32
C ASP A 110 -21.84 7.40 13.83
N GLY A 111 -21.95 7.59 12.50
CA GLY A 111 -22.54 8.79 11.90
C GLY A 111 -21.50 9.85 11.55
N ILE A 112 -20.72 9.58 10.50
CA ILE A 112 -19.64 10.44 10.03
C ILE A 112 -20.12 11.81 9.50
N SER A 113 -19.43 12.87 9.91
CA SER A 113 -19.64 14.24 9.42
C SER A 113 -18.86 14.55 8.14
N VAL A 114 -19.27 15.59 7.41
CA VAL A 114 -18.55 16.09 6.23
C VAL A 114 -17.09 16.45 6.57
N GLN A 115 -16.86 17.07 7.72
CA GLN A 115 -15.51 17.47 8.14
C GLN A 115 -14.62 16.25 8.43
N GLU A 116 -15.18 15.19 9.00
CA GLU A 116 -14.45 13.94 9.22
C GLU A 116 -14.14 13.24 7.90
N ILE A 117 -15.06 13.28 6.92
CA ILE A 117 -14.81 12.77 5.57
C ILE A 117 -13.62 13.49 4.91
N ASP A 118 -13.53 14.82 5.03
CA ASP A 118 -12.40 15.60 4.48
C ASP A 118 -11.05 15.21 5.13
N VAL A 119 -11.05 14.96 6.45
CA VAL A 119 -9.86 14.49 7.17
C VAL A 119 -9.46 13.09 6.69
N VAL A 120 -10.42 12.17 6.59
CA VAL A 120 -10.19 10.81 6.12
C VAL A 120 -9.66 10.80 4.68
N ARG A 121 -10.23 11.64 3.80
CA ARG A 121 -9.74 11.79 2.42
C ARG A 121 -8.27 12.20 2.38
N THR A 122 -7.88 13.19 3.18
CA THR A 122 -6.49 13.66 3.25
C THR A 122 -5.53 12.54 3.67
N LEU A 123 -5.96 11.66 4.59
CA LEU A 123 -5.17 10.51 5.04
C LEU A 123 -5.00 9.48 3.91
N PHE A 124 -6.07 9.11 3.22
CA PHE A 124 -5.99 8.20 2.07
C PHE A 124 -5.15 8.79 0.94
N ASP A 125 -5.36 10.06 0.56
CA ASP A 125 -4.59 10.74 -0.47
C ASP A 125 -3.08 10.69 -0.18
N THR A 126 -2.71 10.86 1.10
CA THR A 126 -1.32 10.79 1.52
C THR A 126 -0.77 9.37 1.40
N GLN A 127 -1.53 8.36 1.85
CA GLN A 127 -1.10 6.96 1.79
C GLN A 127 -0.99 6.44 0.36
N PHE A 128 -1.98 6.70 -0.49
CA PHE A 128 -1.94 6.32 -1.90
C PHE A 128 -0.84 7.05 -2.65
N ARG A 129 -0.59 8.33 -2.37
CA ARG A 129 0.56 9.04 -2.95
C ARG A 129 1.88 8.35 -2.62
N MET A 130 2.06 7.89 -1.38
CA MET A 130 3.28 7.17 -0.99
C MET A 130 3.39 5.82 -1.69
N LEU A 131 2.30 5.05 -1.78
CA LEU A 131 2.25 3.77 -2.48
C LEU A 131 2.57 3.94 -3.98
N VAL A 132 1.91 4.88 -4.66
CA VAL A 132 2.12 5.18 -6.08
C VAL A 132 3.55 5.70 -6.33
N GLN A 133 4.11 6.52 -5.43
CA GLN A 133 5.51 6.96 -5.54
C GLN A 133 6.50 5.80 -5.45
N LEU A 134 6.22 4.82 -4.59
CA LEU A 134 7.01 3.61 -4.44
C LEU A 134 6.97 2.76 -5.71
N GLU A 135 5.79 2.49 -6.26
CA GLU A 135 5.66 1.68 -7.49
C GLU A 135 6.32 2.39 -8.70
N ASN A 136 6.16 3.71 -8.81
CA ASN A 136 6.87 4.49 -9.83
C ASN A 136 8.40 4.46 -9.66
N ALA A 137 8.91 4.37 -8.44
CA ALA A 137 10.33 4.23 -8.20
C ALA A 137 10.86 2.86 -8.67
N LYS A 138 10.08 1.78 -8.52
CA LYS A 138 10.42 0.47 -9.09
C LYS A 138 10.47 0.54 -10.61
N LYS A 139 9.44 1.14 -11.23
CA LYS A 139 9.35 1.31 -12.69
C LYS A 139 10.56 2.03 -13.30
N ARG A 140 11.00 3.13 -12.66
CA ARG A 140 12.17 3.90 -13.10
C ARG A 140 13.50 3.14 -12.99
N LYS A 141 13.61 2.18 -12.07
CA LYS A 141 14.83 1.37 -11.89
C LYS A 141 15.04 0.36 -13.03
N GLU A 142 13.98 0.04 -13.76
CA GLU A 142 13.98 -0.94 -14.85
C GLU A 142 14.07 -0.32 -16.25
N SER A 143 13.88 1.00 -16.34
CA SER A 143 14.02 1.79 -17.57
C SER A 143 15.47 2.18 -17.81
#